data_AF-A0A7C3PHS0-F1
#
_entry.id   AF-A0A7C3PHS0-F1
#
_cell.length_a   1.000
_cell.length_b   1.000
_cell.length_c   1.000
_cell.angle_alpha   90.00
_cell.angle_beta   90.00
_cell.angle_gamma   90.00
#
_symmetry.space_group_name_H-M   'P 1'
#
loop_
_entity.id
_entity.type
_entity.pdbx_description
1 polymer ?
#
loop_
_entity_poly.entity_id
_entity_poly.type
_entity_poly.pdbx_seq_one_letter_code
_entity_poly.pdbx_strand_id
1 'polypeptide(L)' 'MSVNKRYGQMFQLATKAVKYYLLGVFGFVVFCAVAAVMNMFNLVQPVLHDIVSFLLRLAALLGIFTATAIVAESLRR' A
#
# COMPACT_ATOMS: atom_id res chain seq x y z
N MET A 1 28.76 1.96 -15.35
CA MET A 1 28.11 0.71 -14.87
C MET A 1 27.24 0.89 -13.61
N SER A 2 26.81 2.11 -13.24
CA SER A 2 26.16 2.42 -11.95
C SER A 2 24.62 2.53 -11.98
N VAL A 3 24.02 2.72 -13.15
CA VAL A 3 22.56 2.91 -13.29
C VAL A 3 21.77 1.61 -13.09
N ASN A 4 22.42 0.44 -13.29
CA ASN A 4 21.73 -0.86 -13.21
C ASN A 4 21.43 -1.31 -11.78
N LYS A 5 22.29 -0.99 -10.80
CA LYS A 5 22.06 -1.33 -9.37
C LYS A 5 20.99 -0.45 -8.72
N ARG A 6 20.90 0.83 -9.09
CA ARG A 6 19.91 1.77 -8.53
C ARG A 6 18.47 1.42 -8.91
N TYR A 7 18.23 0.91 -10.12
CA TYR A 7 16.88 0.55 -10.58
C TYR A 7 16.36 -0.74 -9.93
N GLY A 8 17.20 -1.78 -9.81
CA GLY A 8 16.84 -2.97 -9.03
C GLY A 8 16.53 -2.64 -7.57
N GLN A 9 17.21 -1.64 -6.99
CA GLN A 9 16.89 -1.14 -5.64
C GLN A 9 15.54 -0.40 -5.60
N MET A 10 15.20 0.42 -6.60
CA MET A 10 13.89 1.08 -6.67
C MET A 10 12.75 0.07 -6.82
N PHE A 11 12.92 -0.96 -7.64
CA PHE A 11 11.94 -2.03 -7.78
C PHE A 11 11.76 -2.81 -6.46
N GLN A 12 12.86 -3.17 -5.80
CA GLN A 12 12.80 -3.81 -4.48
C GLN A 12 12.13 -2.92 -3.41
N LEU A 13 12.37 -1.61 -3.43
CA LEU A 13 11.71 -0.66 -2.54
C LEU A 13 10.22 -0.58 -2.83
N ALA A 14 9.81 -0.54 -4.10
CA ALA A 14 8.41 -0.58 -4.51
C ALA A 14 7.72 -1.87 -4.02
N THR A 15 8.35 -3.03 -4.21
CA THR A 15 7.82 -4.31 -3.72
C THR A 15 7.72 -4.35 -2.19
N LYS A 16 8.73 -3.84 -1.47
CA LYS A 16 8.67 -3.72 0.00
C LYS A 16 7.53 -2.79 0.43
N ALA A 17 7.38 -1.63 -0.20
CA ALA A 17 6.31 -0.68 0.10
C ALA A 17 4.92 -1.29 -0.11
N VAL A 18 4.71 -2.02 -1.22
CA VAL A 18 3.47 -2.75 -1.48
C VAL A 18 3.23 -3.83 -0.42
N LYS A 19 4.27 -4.56 0.01
CA LYS A 19 4.16 -5.57 1.06
C LYS A 19 3.76 -4.95 2.41
N TYR A 20 4.37 -3.83 2.80
CA TYR A 20 3.99 -3.13 4.03
C TYR A 20 2.59 -2.54 3.96
N TYR A 21 2.18 -2.04 2.79
CA TYR A 21 0.82 -1.58 2.56
C TYR A 21 -0.20 -2.71 2.74
N LEU A 22 0.02 -3.86 2.11
CA LEU A 22 -0.81 -5.06 2.27
C LEU A 22 -0.90 -5.50 3.74
N LEU A 23 0.22 -5.48 4.47
CA LEU A 23 0.24 -5.79 5.90
C LEU A 23 -0.61 -4.79 6.70
N GLY A 24 -0.52 -3.50 6.38
CA GLY A 24 -1.33 -2.44 7.02
C GLY A 24 -2.83 -2.60 6.74
N VAL A 25 -3.20 -2.90 5.49
CA VAL A 25 -4.60 -3.19 5.11
C VAL A 25 -5.12 -4.39 5.88
N PHE A 26 -4.32 -5.47 5.97
CA PHE A 26 -4.69 -6.66 6.72
C PHE A 26 -4.90 -6.36 8.21
N GLY A 27 -4.00 -5.60 8.83
CA GLY A 27 -4.14 -5.14 10.21
C GLY A 27 -5.40 -4.29 10.43
N PHE A 28 -5.73 -3.42 9.48
CA PHE A 28 -6.95 -2.61 9.54
C PHE A 28 -8.22 -3.45 9.44
N VAL A 29 -8.26 -4.45 8.55
CA VAL A 29 -9.39 -5.38 8.44
C VAL A 29 -9.57 -6.17 9.74
N VAL A 30 -8.49 -6.67 10.33
CA VAL A 30 -8.54 -7.37 11.62
C VAL A 30 -9.02 -6.44 12.74
N PHE A 31 -8.53 -5.20 12.79
CA PHE A 31 -8.99 -4.19 13.75
C PHE A 31 -10.49 -3.92 13.61
N CYS A 32 -10.99 -3.76 12.38
CA CYS A 32 -12.43 -3.57 12.13
C CYS A 32 -13.25 -4.78 12.56
N ALA A 33 -12.75 -6.00 12.30
CA ALA A 33 -13.42 -7.23 12.73
C ALA A 33 -13.49 -7.32 14.26
N VAL A 34 -12.41 -6.99 14.97
CA VAL A 34 -12.41 -6.95 16.44
C VAL A 34 -13.37 -5.87 16.97
N ALA A 35 -13.36 -4.68 16.38
CA ALA A 35 -14.28 -3.60 16.77
C ALA A 35 -15.76 -3.99 16.57
N ALA A 36 -16.08 -4.75 15.52
CA ALA A 36 -17.41 -5.29 15.29
C ALA A 36 -17.79 -6.35 16.34
N VAL A 37 -16.88 -7.28 16.66
CA VAL A 37 -17.09 -8.30 17.70
C VAL A 37 -17.30 -7.66 19.09
N MET A 38 -16.60 -6.57 19.38
CA MET A 38 -16.73 -5.83 20.64
C MET A 38 -17.95 -4.88 20.67
N ASN A 39 -18.74 -4.82 19.59
CA ASN A 39 -19.89 -3.92 19.45
C ASN A 39 -19.52 -2.42 19.61
N MET A 40 -18.25 -2.08 19.32
CA MET A 40 -17.71 -0.71 19.37
C MET A 40 -17.70 -0.05 17.99
N PHE A 41 -18.35 -0.65 17.00
CA PHE A 41 -18.29 -0.23 15.60
C PHE A 41 -18.77 1.21 15.39
N ASN A 42 -19.77 1.66 16.16
CA ASN A 42 -20.29 3.04 16.11
C ASN A 42 -19.24 4.10 16.52
N LEU A 43 -18.27 3.76 17.38
CA LEU A 43 -17.19 4.69 17.74
C LEU A 43 -16.15 4.80 16.62
N VAL A 44 -15.93 3.72 15.87
CA VAL A 44 -14.88 3.64 14.85
C VAL A 44 -15.37 4.14 13.50
N GLN A 45 -16.68 4.02 13.22
CA GLN A 45 -17.33 4.42 11.97
C GLN A 45 -16.94 5.80 11.41
N PRO A 46 -16.92 6.90 12.19
CA PRO A 46 -16.59 8.21 11.64
C PRO A 46 -15.14 8.31 11.18
N VAL A 47 -14.21 7.65 11.87
CA VAL A 47 -12.79 7.62 11.53
C VAL A 47 -12.51 6.62 10.40
N LEU A 48 -13.34 5.58 10.30
CA LEU A 48 -13.22 4.51 9.31
C LEU A 48 -13.23 5.07 7.88
N HIS A 49 -14.14 6.01 7.60
CA HIS A 49 -14.28 6.59 6.27
C HIS A 49 -13.01 7.35 5.84
N ASP A 50 -12.43 8.15 6.73
CA ASP A 50 -11.18 8.88 6.46
C ASP A 50 -9.99 7.93 6.28
N ILE A 51 -9.87 6.92 7.13
CA ILE A 51 -8.79 5.93 7.02
C ILE A 51 -8.89 5.14 5.71
N VAL A 52 -10.10 4.71 5.32
CA VAL A 52 -10.33 3.97 4.07
C VAL A 52 -10.02 4.85 2.86
N SER A 53 -10.48 6.11 2.86
CA SER A 53 -10.17 7.08 1.80
C SER A 53 -8.66 7.31 1.66
N PHE A 54 -7.96 7.45 2.79
CA PHE A 54 -6.50 7.56 2.81
C PHE A 54 -5.80 6.29 2.30
N LEU A 55 -6.26 5.11 2.70
CA LEU A 55 -5.74 3.83 2.21
C LEU A 55 -5.89 3.71 0.69
N LEU A 56 -7.02 4.13 0.14
CA LEU A 56 -7.31 4.10 -1.31
C LEU A 56 -6.37 5.03 -2.07
N ARG A 57 -6.12 6.24 -1.56
CA ARG A 57 -5.14 7.17 -2.14
C ARG A 57 -3.72 6.60 -2.11
N LEU A 58 -3.33 5.96 -1.01
CA LEU A 58 -2.05 5.27 -0.89
C LEU A 58 -1.91 4.10 -1.87
N ALA A 59 -2.97 3.29 -2.05
CA ALA A 59 -2.99 2.23 -3.07
C ALA A 59 -2.78 2.79 -4.48
N ALA A 60 -3.47 3.88 -4.83
CA ALA A 60 -3.32 4.51 -6.14
C ALA A 60 -1.89 5.02 -6.36
N LEU A 61 -1.30 5.69 -5.36
CA LEU A 61 0.09 6.14 -5.39
C LEU A 61 1.08 4.98 -5.56
N LEU A 62 0.91 3.90 -4.79
CA LEU A 62 1.76 2.72 -4.88
C LEU A 62 1.62 2.03 -6.24
N GLY A 63 0.40 1.92 -6.77
CA GLY A 63 0.11 1.35 -8.08
C GLY A 63 0.77 2.12 -9.22
N ILE A 64 0.71 3.46 -9.17
CA ILE A 64 1.42 4.32 -10.14
C ILE A 64 2.94 4.10 -10.00
N PHE A 65 3.46 4.08 -8.77
CA PHE A 65 4.89 3.90 -8.52
C PHE A 65 5.42 2.57 -9.05
N THR A 66 4.70 1.46 -8.82
CA THR A 66 5.05 0.16 -9.39
C THR A 66 4.90 0.14 -10.91
N ALA A 67 3.84 0.73 -11.48
CA ALA A 67 3.67 0.81 -12.92
C ALA A 67 4.82 1.58 -13.59
N THR A 68 5.23 2.72 -13.03
CA THR A 68 6.37 3.49 -13.51
C THR A 68 7.67 2.67 -13.42
N ALA A 69 7.88 1.94 -12.32
CA ALA A 69 9.03 1.06 -12.18
C ALA A 69 9.05 -0.04 -13.24
N ILE A 70 7.90 -0.67 -13.54
CA ILE A 70 7.76 -1.70 -14.56
C ILE A 70 8.01 -1.12 -15.95
N VAL A 71 7.38 0.00 -16.32
CA VAL A 71 7.56 0.63 -17.64
C VAL A 71 9.01 1.04 -17.87
N ALA A 72 9.67 1.58 -16.84
CA ALA A 72 11.09 1.94 -16.92
C ALA A 72 12.00 0.71 -17.11
N GLU A 73 11.62 -0.44 -16.55
CA GLU A 73 12.30 -1.72 -16.79
C GLU A 73 12.06 -2.24 -18.21
N SER A 74 10.82 -2.14 -18.70
CA SER A 74 10.40 -2.58 -20.04
C SER A 74 11.05 -1.80 -21.17
N LEU A 75 11.18 -0.47 -21.04
CA LEU A 75 11.80 0.41 -22.06
C LEU A 75 13.32 0.20 -22.20
N ARG A 76 13.94 -0.53 -21.28
CA ARG A 76 15.38 -0.76 -21.24
C ARG A 76 15.81 -2.11 -21.81
N ARG A 77 14.87 -3.05 -22.00
CA ARG A 77 15.08 -4.28 -22.78
C ARG A 77 14.93 -4.00 -24.27
#